data_AF-A0A2A4MZM6-F1
#
_entry.id   AF-A0A2A4MZM6-F1
#
_cell.length_a   1.000
_cell.length_b   1.000
_cell.length_c   1.000
_cell.angle_alpha   90.00
_cell.angle_beta   90.00
_cell.angle_gamma   90.00
#
_symmetry.space_group_name_H-M   'P 1'
#
loop_
_entity.id
_entity.type
_entity.pdbx_description
1 polymer ?
#
loop_
_entity_poly.entity_id
_entity_poly.type
_entity_poly.pdbx_seq_one_letter_code
_entity_poly.pdbx_strand_id
1 'polypeptide(L)' 'MTKPAASVSQNTWEFLRDAMITPTGFREYDARWKYPDDINLPGITALGLGLGTQMQIRGIEPVIAVG' A
#
# COMPACT_ATOMS: atom_id res chain seq x y z
N MET A 1 -11.43 1.01 6.09
CA MET A 1 -10.75 1.15 4.78
C MET A 1 -11.15 -0.04 3.91
N THR A 2 -11.48 0.17 2.64
CA THR A 2 -11.76 -0.95 1.72
C THR A 2 -10.47 -1.66 1.36
N LYS A 3 -10.49 -2.98 1.23
CA LYS A 3 -9.34 -3.77 0.79
C LYS A 3 -8.87 -3.26 -0.59
N PRO A 4 -7.56 -3.02 -0.82
CA PRO A 4 -7.05 -2.63 -2.13
C PRO A 4 -7.40 -3.66 -3.21
N ALA A 5 -7.71 -3.16 -4.42
CA ALA A 5 -7.88 -3.99 -5.61
C ALA A 5 -6.53 -4.59 -6.03
N ALA A 6 -6.56 -5.79 -6.60
CA ALA A 6 -5.35 -6.42 -7.13
C ALA A 6 -4.87 -5.78 -8.45
N SER A 7 -5.78 -5.12 -9.18
CA SER A 7 -5.52 -4.52 -10.48
C SER A 7 -6.51 -3.37 -10.72
N VAL A 8 -6.02 -2.29 -11.31
CA VAL A 8 -6.80 -1.16 -11.83
C VAL A 8 -6.14 -0.72 -13.14
N SER A 9 -6.93 -0.48 -14.18
CA SER A 9 -6.41 -0.02 -15.46
C SER A 9 -5.75 1.36 -15.34
N GLN A 10 -4.56 1.53 -15.88
CA GLN A 10 -3.90 2.83 -15.91
C GLN A 10 -4.68 3.83 -16.80
N ASN A 11 -4.44 5.13 -16.57
CA ASN A 11 -5.10 6.23 -17.28
C ASN A 11 -6.63 6.27 -17.10
N THR A 12 -7.14 5.78 -15.96
CA THR A 12 -8.56 5.89 -15.59
C THR A 12 -8.73 6.69 -14.30
N TRP A 13 -9.97 7.08 -14.00
CA TRP A 13 -10.29 7.75 -12.75
C TRP A 13 -10.09 6.83 -11.54
N GLU A 14 -10.45 5.55 -11.68
CA GLU A 14 -10.27 4.52 -10.67
C GLU A 14 -8.79 4.38 -10.30
N PHE A 15 -7.86 4.52 -11.25
CA PHE A 15 -6.43 4.44 -10.96
C PHE A 15 -5.94 5.53 -10.00
N LEU A 16 -6.58 6.70 -10.03
CA LEU A 16 -6.25 7.84 -9.16
C LEU A 16 -7.00 7.79 -7.83
N ARG A 17 -8.18 7.18 -7.80
CA ARG A 17 -9.07 7.14 -6.64
C ARG A 17 -8.89 5.88 -5.78
N ASP A 18 -8.85 4.71 -6.41
CA ASP A 18 -8.94 3.42 -5.74
C ASP A 18 -7.54 2.87 -5.44
N ALA A 19 -7.36 2.29 -4.25
CA ALA A 19 -6.11 1.63 -3.89
C ALA A 19 -5.90 0.35 -4.71
N MET A 20 -4.76 0.27 -5.39
CA MET A 20 -4.31 -0.92 -6.12
C MET A 20 -3.00 -1.42 -5.51
N ILE A 21 -2.98 -2.68 -5.08
CA ILE A 21 -1.78 -3.37 -4.59
C ILE A 21 -1.84 -4.82 -5.05
N THR A 22 -0.90 -5.26 -5.90
CA THR A 22 -0.81 -6.69 -6.22
C THR A 22 -0.36 -7.48 -4.98
N PRO A 23 -0.90 -8.68 -4.73
CA PRO A 23 -0.59 -9.44 -3.51
C PRO A 23 0.85 -9.99 -3.48
N THR A 24 1.54 -10.01 -4.63
CA THR A 24 2.86 -10.61 -4.81
C THR A 24 4.02 -9.73 -4.36
N GLY A 25 3.76 -8.47 -3.98
CA GLY A 25 4.83 -7.57 -3.54
C GLY A 25 5.28 -7.77 -2.10
N PHE A 26 4.52 -8.44 -1.25
CA PHE A 26 4.98 -8.83 0.09
C PHE A 26 5.97 -9.99 0.00
N ARG A 27 7.18 -9.79 0.52
CA ARG A 27 8.26 -10.77 0.53
C ARG A 27 8.63 -11.10 1.97
N GLU A 28 9.58 -12.02 2.13
CA GLU A 28 10.02 -12.46 3.46
C GLU A 28 10.62 -11.32 4.30
N TYR A 29 11.41 -10.44 3.66
CA TYR A 29 12.18 -9.40 4.37
C TYR A 29 11.71 -7.97 4.10
N ASP A 30 11.03 -7.76 2.98
CA ASP A 30 10.60 -6.44 2.55
C ASP A 30 9.28 -6.51 1.76
N ALA A 31 8.82 -5.35 1.33
CA ALA A 31 7.71 -5.26 0.40
C ALA A 31 8.14 -4.46 -0.83
N ARG A 32 7.87 -4.98 -2.02
CA ARG A 32 8.37 -4.42 -3.28
C ARG A 32 7.40 -4.64 -4.42
N TRP A 33 7.03 -3.53 -5.06
CA TRP A 33 6.15 -3.48 -6.22
C TRP A 33 6.81 -2.64 -7.32
N LYS A 34 6.55 -2.95 -8.58
CA LYS A 34 6.88 -2.06 -9.69
C LYS A 34 5.82 -0.98 -9.82
N TYR A 35 6.20 0.29 -9.78
CA TYR A 35 5.27 1.38 -10.08
C TYR A 35 5.29 1.70 -11.59
N PRO A 36 4.14 1.96 -12.25
CA PRO A 36 2.76 1.90 -11.72
C PRO A 36 2.07 0.53 -11.86
N ASP A 37 2.77 -0.49 -12.38
CA ASP A 37 2.16 -1.75 -12.82
C ASP A 37 1.62 -2.63 -11.68
N ASP A 38 2.26 -2.61 -10.52
CA ASP A 38 1.96 -3.48 -9.38
C ASP A 38 1.40 -2.72 -8.16
N ILE A 39 1.57 -1.40 -8.12
CA ILE A 39 1.04 -0.52 -7.07
C ILE A 39 0.79 0.88 -7.62
N ASN A 40 -0.26 1.55 -7.15
CA ASN A 40 -0.56 2.95 -7.46
C ASN A 40 -0.42 3.87 -6.23
N LEU A 41 -0.57 5.19 -6.43
CA LEU A 41 -0.41 6.17 -5.34
C LEU A 41 -1.38 5.92 -4.16
N PRO A 42 -2.69 5.71 -4.35
CA PRO A 42 -3.58 5.33 -3.25
C PRO A 42 -3.20 4.00 -2.57
N GLY A 43 -2.61 3.06 -3.32
CA GLY A 43 -2.05 1.82 -2.79
C GLY A 43 -0.89 2.06 -1.82
N ILE A 44 0.02 3.00 -2.12
CA ILE A 44 1.10 3.40 -1.21
C ILE A 44 0.53 4.00 0.09
N THR A 45 -0.49 4.86 -0.01
CA THR A 45 -1.19 5.40 1.17
C THR A 45 -1.82 4.28 2.01
N ALA A 46 -2.50 3.33 1.37
CA ALA A 46 -3.11 2.18 2.05
C ALA A 46 -2.05 1.31 2.75
N LEU A 47 -0.88 1.10 2.14
CA LEU A 47 0.24 0.38 2.75
C LEU A 47 0.74 1.08 4.01
N GLY A 48 0.97 2.40 3.96
CA GLY A 48 1.40 3.19 5.11
C GLY A 48 0.39 3.18 6.26
N LEU A 49 -0.91 3.28 5.94
CA LEU A 49 -1.99 3.14 6.93
C LEU A 49 -1.99 1.74 7.56
N GLY A 50 -1.76 0.70 6.77
CA GLY A 50 -1.64 -0.68 7.23
C GLY A 50 -0.48 -0.86 8.23
N LEU A 51 0.70 -0.33 7.90
CA LEU A 51 1.87 -0.34 8.79
C LEU A 51 1.58 0.39 10.11
N GLY A 52 1.06 1.62 10.05
CA GLY A 52 0.73 2.41 11.23
C GLY A 52 -0.33 1.72 12.12
N THR A 53 -1.31 1.05 11.50
CA THR A 53 -2.32 0.26 12.22
C THR A 53 -1.67 -0.89 12.99
N GLN A 54 -0.73 -1.61 12.38
CA GLN A 54 0.00 -2.69 13.05
C GLN A 54 0.86 -2.18 14.21
N MET A 55 1.49 -1.01 14.09
CA MET A 55 2.26 -0.41 15.18
C MET A 55 1.36 -0.11 16.39
N GLN A 56 0.21 0.53 16.15
CA GLN A 56 -0.78 0.85 17.19
C GLN A 56 -1.30 -0.40 17.90
N ILE A 57 -1.70 -1.43 17.14
CA ILE A 57 -2.20 -2.70 17.70
C ILE A 57 -1.15 -3.39 18.57
N ARG A 58 0.14 -3.23 18.24
CA ARG A 58 1.26 -3.83 18.97
C ARG A 58 1.80 -2.96 20.10
N GLY A 59 1.21 -1.79 20.35
CA GLY A 59 1.70 -0.84 21.37
C GLY A 59 3.05 -0.21 21.05
N ILE A 60 3.43 -0.17 19.76
CA ILE A 60 4.64 0.49 19.28
C ILE A 60 4.30 1.96 19.03
N GLU A 61 5.10 2.87 19.58
CA GLU A 61 4.93 4.30 19.35
C GLU A 61 5.04 4.61 17.84
N PRO A 62 4.08 5.32 17.22
CA PRO A 62 3.99 5.51 15.77
C PRO A 62 4.97 6.58 15.25
N VAL A 63 6.23 6.52 15.66
CA VAL A 63 7.30 7.42 15.21
C VAL A 63 8.08 6.72 14.10
N ILE A 64 8.01 7.25 12.88
CA ILE A 64 8.64 6.65 11.69
C ILE A 64 9.56 7.69 11.06
N ALA A 65 10.83 7.33 10.84
CA ALA A 65 11.73 8.05 9.95
C ALA A 65 11.54 7.55 8.52
N VAL A 66 11.52 8.46 7.54
CA VAL A 66 11.29 8.16 6.11
C VAL A 66 12.49 8.66 5.29
N GLY A 67 12.87 7.91 4.26
CA GLY A 67 13.97 8.24 3.33
C GLY A 67 13.71 7.72 1.92
#